data_AF-A0A6N7UUS8-F1
#
_entry.id   AF-A0A6N7UUS8-F1
#
_cell.length_a   1.000
_cell.length_b   1.000
_cell.length_c   1.000
_cell.angle_alpha   90.00
_cell.angle_beta   90.00
_cell.angle_gamma   90.00
#
_symmetry.space_group_name_H-M   'P 1'
#
loop_
_entity.id
_entity.type
_entity.pdbx_description
1 polymer ?
#
loop_
_entity_poly.entity_id
_entity_poly.type
_entity_poly.pdbx_seq_one_letter_code
_entity_poly.pdbx_strand_id
1 'polypeptide(L)'
;MMCRYGTTDPRRDAAADDSLSRGPAVTPPNQSLYEVLGLTPSATSEQIKSAYRRAARRSHPDQGGSSELFHLVSEAYQVLSDPLQRSAYDRRLGHAGTGAAPNGSSPARPAGTGAGTAPGRPGRPAPNPDFGKSPVFEPDFSPQRPPAIPLAMISRQVNGEPERPGLFKRMGSSAGSRYDAENLTIGLLANSLLPDYPAGRLVNSLRIPDSGRRGGVLEIGHVLLGGYRMAVIDSMMASPGAWYWDGKTLRHRGHAVGSLRLDDAVRTLQERFPDVRVSGWLVLHNANQNPFEPVIDSPPNLPESAPVDVVNPGTLARDLRRFFSTGPQPNTVLLPVLGALLDAAKQ
;
A
#
# COMPACT_ATOMS: atom_id res chain seq x y z
N MET A 1 82.53 -1.09 13.55
CA MET A 1 82.95 -2.42 14.01
C MET A 1 82.07 -3.43 13.28
N MET A 2 82.63 -4.14 12.29
CA MET A 2 82.06 -5.37 11.70
C MET A 2 81.96 -6.45 12.80
N CYS A 3 81.07 -7.44 12.75
CA CYS A 3 81.04 -8.64 11.89
C CYS A 3 79.59 -9.18 11.86
N ARG A 4 78.90 -9.54 10.75
CA ARG A 4 79.15 -10.52 9.66
C ARG A 4 79.51 -11.93 10.13
N TYR A 5 78.62 -12.90 9.86
CA TYR A 5 78.73 -14.15 9.08
C TYR A 5 77.29 -14.71 9.06
N GLY A 6 76.59 -14.97 7.94
CA GLY A 6 76.96 -15.79 6.78
C GLY A 6 76.02 -17.03 6.79
N THR A 7 75.56 -17.67 5.72
CA THR A 7 75.88 -17.63 4.28
C THR A 7 74.87 -18.55 3.55
N THR A 8 74.45 -18.16 2.33
CA THR A 8 74.04 -18.97 1.12
C THR A 8 72.83 -19.92 1.14
N ASP A 9 72.13 -20.23 0.04
CA ASP A 9 71.88 -19.70 -1.34
C ASP A 9 70.86 -20.72 -1.99
N PRO A 10 70.64 -20.88 -3.31
CA PRO A 10 69.40 -20.48 -3.99
C PRO A 10 68.62 -21.58 -4.77
N ARG A 11 67.45 -21.16 -5.27
CA ARG A 11 66.78 -21.51 -6.55
C ARG A 11 66.04 -22.85 -6.71
N ARG A 12 64.86 -22.70 -7.34
CA ARG A 12 64.00 -23.63 -8.11
C ARG A 12 63.07 -24.53 -7.27
N ASP A 13 61.75 -24.61 -7.46
CA ASP A 13 60.85 -24.41 -8.61
C ASP A 13 59.44 -23.97 -8.09
N ALA A 14 58.81 -22.94 -8.66
CA ALA A 14 57.72 -23.00 -9.64
C ALA A 14 56.29 -23.29 -9.09
N ALA A 15 55.38 -22.39 -9.49
CA ALA A 15 53.93 -22.54 -9.69
C ALA A 15 52.94 -22.21 -8.55
N ALA A 16 52.15 -21.14 -8.81
CA ALA A 16 50.73 -20.87 -8.45
C ALA A 16 50.36 -20.86 -6.95
N ASP A 17 49.72 -19.85 -6.37
CA ASP A 17 48.62 -19.00 -6.84
C ASP A 17 48.59 -17.71 -5.98
N ASP A 18 48.82 -16.57 -6.63
CA ASP A 18 48.60 -15.23 -6.09
C ASP A 18 47.31 -14.70 -6.73
N SER A 19 46.20 -14.68 -5.98
CA SER A 19 45.06 -13.83 -6.30
C SER A 19 43.96 -13.79 -5.22
N LEU A 20 44.25 -13.17 -4.07
CA LEU A 20 43.19 -12.57 -3.23
C LEU A 20 43.52 -11.11 -2.88
N SER A 21 43.87 -10.34 -3.91
CA SER A 21 43.55 -8.91 -3.95
C SER A 21 42.41 -8.72 -4.97
N ARG A 22 41.19 -8.60 -4.47
CA ARG A 22 40.08 -7.97 -5.20
C ARG A 22 39.44 -6.95 -4.27
N GLY A 23 39.41 -5.70 -4.72
CA GLY A 23 38.79 -4.57 -4.06
C GLY A 23 37.28 -4.72 -3.87
N PRO A 24 36.56 -3.67 -3.44
CA PRO A 24 35.18 -3.76 -2.98
C PRO A 24 34.30 -4.35 -4.08
N ALA A 25 33.72 -5.52 -3.81
CA ALA A 25 32.81 -6.17 -4.73
C ALA A 25 31.56 -5.30 -4.88
N VAL A 26 31.36 -4.81 -6.10
CA VAL A 26 30.13 -4.23 -6.62
C VAL A 26 28.97 -5.18 -6.31
N THR A 27 28.01 -4.72 -5.51
CA THR A 27 26.75 -5.45 -5.26
C THR A 27 25.98 -5.58 -6.57
N PRO A 28 25.68 -6.79 -7.07
CA PRO A 28 24.83 -6.92 -8.25
C PRO A 28 23.39 -6.53 -7.88
N PRO A 29 22.68 -5.81 -8.77
CA PRO A 29 21.27 -5.51 -8.56
C PRO A 29 20.46 -6.80 -8.74
N ASN A 30 19.51 -7.05 -7.82
CA ASN A 30 18.60 -8.21 -7.76
C ASN A 30 19.09 -9.42 -6.96
N GLN A 31 19.51 -9.23 -5.70
CA GLN A 31 19.65 -10.36 -4.77
C GLN A 31 18.30 -11.05 -4.55
N SER A 32 18.22 -12.36 -4.79
CA SER A 32 17.00 -13.11 -4.54
C SER A 32 16.75 -13.27 -3.03
N LEU A 33 15.49 -13.39 -2.60
CA LEU A 33 15.14 -13.60 -1.17
C LEU A 33 15.75 -14.90 -0.63
N TYR A 34 16.01 -15.86 -1.51
CA TYR A 34 16.74 -17.09 -1.19
C TYR A 34 18.21 -16.80 -0.88
N GLU A 35 18.88 -15.95 -1.67
CA GLU A 35 20.26 -15.52 -1.42
C GLU A 35 20.40 -14.74 -0.11
N VAL A 36 19.42 -13.89 0.22
CA VAL A 36 19.39 -13.14 1.50
C VAL A 36 19.38 -14.09 2.72
N LEU A 37 18.72 -15.25 2.61
CA LEU A 37 18.72 -16.29 3.64
C LEU A 37 19.85 -17.34 3.46
N GLY A 38 20.64 -17.25 2.39
CA GLY A 38 21.66 -18.23 2.04
C GLY A 38 21.10 -19.61 1.72
N LEU A 39 19.95 -19.66 1.04
CA LEU A 39 19.23 -20.88 0.66
C LEU A 39 19.11 -21.01 -0.85
N THR A 40 18.83 -22.23 -1.30
CA THR A 40 18.43 -22.50 -2.68
C THR A 40 16.90 -22.43 -2.82
N PRO A 41 16.34 -22.16 -4.02
CA PRO A 41 14.89 -22.20 -4.25
C PRO A 41 14.23 -23.55 -3.93
N SER A 42 15.02 -24.63 -3.86
CA SER A 42 14.59 -25.98 -3.46
C SER A 42 14.49 -26.21 -1.94
N ALA A 43 14.80 -25.20 -1.10
CA ALA A 43 14.81 -25.36 0.35
C ALA A 43 13.43 -25.68 0.94
N THR A 44 13.38 -26.57 1.93
CA THR A 44 12.13 -26.91 2.64
C THR A 44 11.75 -25.80 3.64
N SER A 45 10.49 -25.76 4.06
CA SER A 45 10.01 -24.78 5.06
C SER A 45 10.79 -24.84 6.39
N GLU A 46 11.23 -26.04 6.78
CA GLU A 46 12.08 -26.24 7.96
C GLU A 46 13.48 -25.63 7.78
N GLN A 47 14.06 -25.78 6.60
CA GLN A 47 15.35 -25.18 6.25
C GLN A 47 15.26 -23.65 6.20
N ILE A 48 14.15 -23.10 5.68
CA ILE A 48 13.85 -21.66 5.68
C ILE A 48 13.79 -21.11 7.10
N LYS A 49 13.04 -21.78 7.99
CA LYS A 49 12.94 -21.38 9.40
C LYS A 49 14.29 -21.49 10.12
N SER A 50 15.09 -22.50 9.80
CA SER A 50 16.42 -22.70 10.38
C SER A 50 17.41 -21.63 9.91
N ALA A 51 17.40 -21.30 8.62
CA ALA A 51 18.24 -20.27 8.03
C ALA A 51 17.91 -18.87 8.56
N TYR A 52 16.63 -18.53 8.67
CA TYR A 52 16.20 -17.28 9.29
C TYR A 52 16.75 -17.11 10.71
N ARG A 53 16.64 -18.14 11.56
CA ARG A 53 17.19 -18.09 12.93
C ARG A 53 18.70 -17.90 12.96
N ARG A 54 19.44 -18.37 11.96
CA ARG A 54 20.90 -18.15 11.86
C ARG A 54 21.22 -16.75 11.34
N ALA A 55 20.51 -16.30 10.31
CA ALA A 55 20.69 -14.99 9.69
C ALA A 55 20.30 -13.86 10.65
N ALA A 56 19.15 -13.96 11.33
CA ALA A 56 18.66 -12.98 12.30
C ALA A 56 19.59 -12.82 13.51
N ARG A 57 20.25 -13.89 13.96
CA ARG A 57 21.27 -13.80 15.03
C ARG A 57 22.52 -13.07 14.56
N ARG A 58 22.93 -13.27 13.31
CA ARG A 58 24.11 -12.61 12.71
C ARG A 58 23.87 -11.15 12.34
N SER A 59 22.64 -10.77 12.00
CA SER A 59 22.28 -9.40 11.63
C SER A 59 21.78 -8.55 12.80
N HIS A 60 21.69 -9.10 14.02
CA HIS A 60 21.22 -8.35 15.18
C HIS A 60 22.19 -7.19 15.53
N PRO A 61 21.68 -5.97 15.77
CA PRO A 61 22.52 -4.81 16.06
C PRO A 61 23.38 -4.97 17.32
N ASP A 62 22.88 -5.70 18.33
CA ASP A 62 23.66 -6.02 19.55
C ASP A 62 24.86 -6.95 19.30
N GLN A 63 24.94 -7.62 18.14
CA GLN A 63 26.07 -8.47 17.75
C GLN A 63 26.92 -7.85 16.62
N GLY A 64 26.74 -6.55 16.34
CA GLY A 64 27.50 -5.81 15.32
C GLY A 64 26.93 -5.89 13.90
N GLY A 65 25.67 -6.33 13.74
CA GLY A 65 24.96 -6.33 12.46
C GLY A 65 24.32 -4.97 12.12
N SER A 66 23.96 -4.76 10.84
CA SER A 66 23.23 -3.55 10.42
C SER A 66 21.72 -3.75 10.47
N SER A 67 20.99 -2.71 10.88
CA SER A 67 19.51 -2.70 10.89
C SER A 67 18.92 -2.98 9.51
N GLU A 68 19.61 -2.55 8.46
CA GLU A 68 19.25 -2.78 7.06
C GLU A 68 19.30 -4.26 6.69
N LEU A 69 20.37 -4.97 7.10
CA LEU A 69 20.48 -6.42 6.88
C LEU A 69 19.44 -7.20 7.70
N PHE A 70 19.10 -6.72 8.90
CA PHE A 70 18.04 -7.33 9.70
C PHE A 70 16.65 -7.19 9.06
N HIS A 71 16.35 -6.02 8.48
CA HIS A 71 15.12 -5.79 7.73
C HIS A 71 15.03 -6.69 6.50
N LEU A 72 16.11 -6.79 5.71
CA LEU A 72 16.15 -7.64 4.52
C LEU A 72 15.96 -9.13 4.85
N VAL A 73 16.61 -9.62 5.92
CA VAL A 73 16.44 -11.01 6.40
C VAL A 73 15.02 -11.28 6.87
N SER A 74 14.37 -10.29 7.49
CA SER A 74 12.98 -10.41 7.97
C SER A 74 11.98 -10.41 6.81
N GLU A 75 12.18 -9.54 5.82
CA GLU A 75 11.38 -9.48 4.60
C GLU A 75 11.48 -10.79 3.79
N ALA A 76 12.70 -11.32 3.62
CA ALA A 76 12.92 -12.58 2.94
C ALA A 76 12.21 -13.75 3.64
N TYR A 77 12.24 -13.81 4.98
CA TYR A 77 11.51 -14.84 5.71
C TYR A 77 9.99 -14.67 5.63
N GLN A 78 9.48 -13.44 5.64
CA GLN A 78 8.03 -13.17 5.55
C GLN A 78 7.46 -13.72 4.23
N VAL A 79 8.14 -13.51 3.11
CA VAL A 79 7.70 -13.98 1.79
C VAL A 79 7.93 -15.48 1.62
N LEU A 80 9.06 -16.02 2.09
CA LEU A 80 9.42 -17.43 1.86
C LEU A 80 8.79 -18.42 2.86
N SER A 81 8.30 -17.94 4.02
CA SER A 81 7.66 -18.79 5.04
C SER A 81 6.21 -19.14 4.74
N ASP A 82 5.48 -18.29 4.00
CA ASP A 82 4.12 -18.55 3.53
C ASP A 82 4.15 -19.29 2.17
N PRO A 83 3.62 -20.52 2.06
CA PRO A 83 3.57 -21.26 0.81
C PRO A 83 2.91 -20.51 -0.35
N LEU A 84 1.89 -19.69 -0.08
CA LEU A 84 1.18 -18.93 -1.11
C LEU A 84 2.05 -17.78 -1.63
N GLN A 85 2.68 -17.02 -0.73
CA GLN A 85 3.59 -15.93 -1.10
C GLN A 85 4.85 -16.44 -1.77
N ARG A 86 5.42 -17.54 -1.27
CA ARG A 86 6.53 -18.25 -1.90
C ARG A 86 6.20 -18.68 -3.33
N SER A 87 5.02 -19.28 -3.55
CA SER A 87 4.59 -19.66 -4.91
C SER A 87 4.46 -18.46 -5.85
N ALA A 88 3.98 -17.32 -5.35
CA ALA A 88 3.84 -16.09 -6.13
C ALA A 88 5.21 -15.47 -6.44
N TYR A 89 6.15 -15.53 -5.50
CA TYR A 89 7.53 -15.11 -5.67
C TYR A 89 8.27 -15.99 -6.69
N ASP A 90 8.16 -17.31 -6.57
CA ASP A 90 8.79 -18.29 -7.47
C ASP A 90 8.28 -18.15 -8.91
N ARG A 91 6.97 -17.90 -9.11
CA ARG A 91 6.40 -17.61 -10.43
C ARG A 91 7.01 -16.35 -11.06
N ARG A 92 7.26 -15.31 -10.28
CA ARG A 92 7.89 -14.06 -10.77
C ARG A 92 9.36 -14.26 -11.11
N LEU A 93 10.07 -15.05 -10.31
CA LEU A 93 11.47 -15.42 -10.56
C LEU A 93 11.62 -16.25 -11.84
N GLY A 94 10.67 -17.17 -12.10
CA GLY A 94 10.63 -17.97 -13.33
C GLY A 94 10.34 -17.17 -14.60
N HIS A 95 9.58 -16.07 -14.51
CA HIS A 95 9.32 -15.18 -15.66
C HIS A 95 10.45 -14.18 -15.93
N ALA A 96 11.31 -13.91 -14.95
CA ALA A 96 12.49 -13.05 -15.13
C ALA A 96 13.67 -13.75 -15.81
N GLY A 97 13.65 -15.10 -15.92
CA GLY A 97 14.74 -15.91 -16.47
C GLY A 97 14.61 -16.33 -17.93
N THR A 98 13.51 -16.01 -18.62
CA THR A 98 13.30 -16.38 -20.02
C THR A 98 12.93 -15.17 -20.87
N GLY A 99 13.92 -14.34 -21.16
CA GLY A 99 13.89 -13.48 -22.33
C GLY A 99 14.08 -14.32 -23.59
N ALA A 100 12.99 -14.92 -24.09
CA ALA A 100 12.94 -15.52 -25.42
C ALA A 100 11.52 -15.37 -25.98
N ALA A 101 11.41 -14.56 -27.04
CA ALA A 101 10.18 -14.38 -27.80
C ALA A 101 9.64 -15.73 -28.31
N PRO A 102 8.33 -16.00 -28.25
CA PRO A 102 7.76 -17.11 -28.99
C PRO A 102 7.44 -16.64 -30.40
N ASN A 103 8.42 -16.80 -31.29
CA ASN A 103 8.16 -16.98 -32.71
C ASN A 103 7.78 -18.45 -32.90
N GLY A 104 6.63 -18.73 -33.52
CA GLY A 104 6.37 -20.04 -34.12
C GLY A 104 5.00 -20.65 -33.86
N SER A 105 4.18 -20.59 -34.91
CA SER A 105 3.39 -21.73 -35.41
C SER A 105 2.05 -22.02 -34.74
N SER A 106 1.01 -21.33 -35.24
CA SER A 106 -0.37 -21.81 -35.20
C SER A 106 -0.47 -23.18 -35.90
N PRO A 107 -1.11 -24.20 -35.29
CA PRO A 107 -1.70 -25.27 -36.06
C PRO A 107 -3.06 -24.80 -36.58
N ALA A 108 -3.21 -24.79 -37.90
CA ALA A 108 -4.48 -24.59 -38.57
C ALA A 108 -5.50 -25.63 -38.08
N ARG A 109 -6.61 -25.17 -37.50
CA ARG A 109 -7.85 -25.96 -37.40
C ARG A 109 -8.75 -25.60 -38.58
N PRO A 110 -9.47 -26.57 -39.14
CA PRO A 110 -10.23 -26.38 -40.35
C PRO A 110 -11.45 -25.49 -40.10
N ALA A 111 -11.85 -24.81 -41.17
CA ALA A 111 -13.02 -23.94 -41.23
C ALA A 111 -14.28 -24.65 -40.72
N GLY A 112 -14.89 -24.06 -39.69
CA GLY A 112 -16.23 -24.37 -39.20
C GLY A 112 -17.03 -23.07 -39.15
N THR A 113 -17.85 -22.86 -40.16
CA THR A 113 -18.83 -21.80 -40.31
C THR A 113 -19.84 -21.83 -39.15
N GLY A 114 -19.99 -20.72 -38.42
CA GLY A 114 -21.00 -20.63 -37.34
C GLY A 114 -20.93 -19.30 -36.62
N ALA A 115 -21.75 -18.34 -37.09
CA ALA A 115 -21.95 -17.03 -36.51
C ALA A 115 -22.50 -17.12 -35.07
N GLY A 116 -21.98 -16.25 -34.20
CA GLY A 116 -22.44 -16.10 -32.82
C GLY A 116 -21.60 -15.05 -32.10
N THR A 117 -21.69 -13.79 -32.54
CA THR A 117 -21.10 -12.65 -31.83
C THR A 117 -21.83 -12.48 -30.50
N ALA A 118 -21.32 -13.13 -29.45
CA ALA A 118 -21.66 -12.76 -28.09
C ALA A 118 -21.14 -11.33 -27.85
N PRO A 119 -21.98 -10.38 -27.38
CA PRO A 119 -21.49 -9.06 -27.05
C PRO A 119 -20.47 -9.19 -25.92
N GLY A 120 -19.23 -8.78 -26.21
CA GLY A 120 -18.17 -8.74 -25.22
C GLY A 120 -18.63 -7.93 -24.02
N ARG A 121 -18.50 -8.51 -22.82
CA ARG A 121 -18.57 -7.76 -21.56
C ARG A 121 -17.72 -6.49 -21.73
N PRO A 122 -18.22 -5.29 -21.40
CA PRO A 122 -17.40 -4.09 -21.43
C PRO A 122 -16.13 -4.36 -20.61
N GLY A 123 -14.97 -4.24 -21.27
CA GLY A 123 -13.68 -4.47 -20.62
C GLY A 123 -13.54 -3.54 -19.42
N ARG A 124 -13.03 -4.07 -18.31
CA ARG A 124 -12.73 -3.25 -17.13
C ARG A 124 -11.80 -2.10 -17.55
N PRO A 125 -12.07 -0.84 -17.15
CA PRO A 125 -11.24 0.29 -17.55
C PRO A 125 -9.77 0.03 -17.22
N ALA A 126 -8.90 0.22 -18.21
CA ALA A 126 -7.46 0.08 -18.02
C ALA A 126 -6.93 1.17 -17.07
N PRO A 127 -5.89 0.89 -16.27
CA PRO A 127 -5.21 1.91 -15.49
C PRO A 127 -4.65 3.03 -16.39
N ASN A 128 -4.78 4.27 -15.93
CA ASN A 128 -4.18 5.44 -16.54
C ASN A 128 -2.64 5.38 -16.34
N PRO A 129 -1.84 5.53 -17.41
CA PRO A 129 -0.37 5.43 -17.33
C PRO A 129 0.29 6.49 -16.45
N ASP A 130 -0.42 7.56 -16.10
CA ASP A 130 0.10 8.60 -15.21
C ASP A 130 0.00 8.21 -13.72
N PHE A 131 -0.74 7.16 -13.37
CA PHE A 131 -0.84 6.66 -12.00
C PHE A 131 0.51 6.08 -11.55
N GLY A 132 1.24 6.84 -10.72
CA GLY A 132 2.58 6.50 -10.26
C GLY A 132 3.69 7.41 -10.78
N LYS A 133 3.39 8.33 -11.70
CA LYS A 133 4.33 9.38 -12.11
C LYS A 133 4.50 10.44 -11.03
N SER A 134 5.53 11.26 -11.20
CA SER A 134 5.79 12.42 -10.34
C SER A 134 4.56 13.35 -10.27
N PRO A 135 4.29 13.94 -9.09
CA PRO A 135 3.15 14.84 -8.92
C PRO A 135 3.25 16.07 -9.82
N VAL A 136 2.13 16.46 -10.40
CA VAL A 136 1.94 17.74 -11.08
C VAL A 136 0.99 18.57 -10.22
N PHE A 137 1.38 19.78 -9.86
CA PHE A 137 0.56 20.63 -9.00
C PHE A 137 -0.29 21.58 -9.82
N GLU A 138 -1.57 21.70 -9.45
CA GLU A 138 -2.51 22.58 -10.14
C GLU A 138 -3.20 23.54 -9.13
N PRO A 139 -3.16 24.87 -9.35
CA PRO A 139 -2.42 25.54 -10.41
C PRO A 139 -0.91 25.37 -10.24
N ASP A 140 -0.17 25.48 -11.34
CA ASP A 140 1.28 25.52 -11.30
C ASP A 140 1.75 26.72 -10.46
N PHE A 141 2.78 26.50 -9.66
CA PHE A 141 3.35 27.50 -8.77
C PHE A 141 4.86 27.58 -8.96
N SER A 142 5.39 28.79 -8.81
CA SER A 142 6.80 29.06 -8.97
C SER A 142 7.28 29.94 -7.82
N PRO A 143 8.60 30.15 -7.64
CA PRO A 143 9.10 31.10 -6.65
C PRO A 143 8.50 32.52 -6.78
N GLN A 144 8.07 32.90 -7.99
CA GLN A 144 7.44 34.19 -8.28
C GLN A 144 5.91 34.19 -8.04
N ARG A 145 5.30 33.01 -7.99
CA ARG A 145 3.88 32.82 -7.65
C ARG A 145 3.79 31.69 -6.61
N PRO A 146 4.13 31.97 -5.34
CA PRO A 146 4.12 30.96 -4.30
C PRO A 146 2.69 30.45 -4.07
N PRO A 147 2.52 29.17 -3.71
CA PRO A 147 1.21 28.63 -3.41
C PRO A 147 0.68 29.21 -2.09
N ALA A 148 -0.65 29.28 -1.96
CA ALA A 148 -1.30 29.76 -0.74
C ALA A 148 -1.06 28.84 0.48
N ILE A 149 -0.66 27.59 0.24
CA ILE A 149 -0.38 26.58 1.25
C ILE A 149 1.14 26.45 1.41
N PRO A 150 1.67 26.31 2.64
CA PRO A 150 3.11 26.09 2.84
C PRO A 150 3.63 24.87 2.08
N LEU A 151 4.79 25.01 1.40
CA LEU A 151 5.40 23.93 0.61
C LEU A 151 5.67 22.65 1.41
N ALA A 152 5.98 22.78 2.70
CA ALA A 152 6.15 21.64 3.61
C ALA A 152 4.88 20.79 3.75
N MET A 153 3.69 21.42 3.71
CA MET A 153 2.42 20.70 3.76
C MET A 153 2.04 20.11 2.39
N ILE A 154 2.34 20.82 1.30
CA ILE A 154 2.08 20.35 -0.07
C ILE A 154 2.91 19.10 -0.41
N SER A 155 4.17 19.08 0.03
CA SER A 155 5.11 17.99 -0.24
C SER A 155 4.84 16.73 0.58
N ARG A 156 4.21 16.87 1.76
CA ARG A 156 3.90 15.73 2.63
C ARG A 156 2.68 14.96 2.10
N GLN A 157 2.82 13.65 1.91
CA GLN A 157 1.71 12.79 1.46
C GLN A 157 0.67 12.56 2.57
N VAL A 158 1.08 12.49 3.84
CA VAL A 158 0.18 12.25 4.98
C VAL A 158 0.13 13.47 5.87
N ASN A 159 -1.03 14.13 5.98
CA ASN A 159 -1.24 15.35 6.74
C ASN A 159 -2.26 15.11 7.86
N GLY A 160 -2.04 15.75 9.01
CA GLY A 160 -2.88 15.56 10.20
C GLY A 160 -2.61 14.23 10.92
N GLU A 161 -3.12 14.12 12.15
CA GLU A 161 -3.02 12.92 12.98
C GLU A 161 -4.39 12.62 13.61
N PRO A 162 -4.74 11.34 13.82
CA PRO A 162 -5.95 10.95 14.55
C PRO A 162 -6.02 11.63 15.92
N GLU A 163 -7.18 12.18 16.26
CA GLU A 163 -7.36 12.81 17.56
C GLU A 163 -7.32 11.76 18.67
N ARG A 164 -6.32 11.84 19.54
CA ARG A 164 -6.21 10.96 20.71
C ARG A 164 -7.41 11.20 21.63
N PRO A 165 -8.28 10.20 21.84
CA PRO A 165 -9.40 10.36 22.76
C PRO A 165 -8.84 10.55 24.18
N GLY A 166 -9.37 11.53 24.92
CA GLY A 166 -8.98 11.75 26.32
C GLY A 166 -9.20 10.50 27.20
N LEU A 167 -8.50 10.42 28.33
CA LEU A 167 -8.45 9.23 29.21
C LEU A 167 -9.86 8.68 29.57
N PHE A 168 -10.80 9.56 29.87
CA PHE A 168 -12.19 9.20 30.21
C PHE A 168 -13.03 8.75 29.00
N LYS A 169 -12.71 9.21 27.79
CA LYS A 169 -13.39 8.81 26.54
C LYS A 169 -12.93 7.42 26.08
N ARG A 170 -11.71 6.98 26.45
CA ARG A 170 -11.19 5.63 26.15
C ARG A 170 -11.85 4.51 26.96
N MET A 171 -12.30 4.79 28.18
CA MET A 171 -12.71 3.75 29.14
C MET A 171 -14.14 3.21 28.94
N GLY A 172 -14.93 3.83 28.05
CA GLY A 172 -16.33 3.45 27.87
C GLY A 172 -16.98 3.84 26.54
N SER A 173 -16.20 4.12 25.48
CA SER A 173 -16.81 4.59 24.22
C SER A 173 -16.16 4.04 22.95
N SER A 174 -16.95 4.04 21.87
CA SER A 174 -16.54 3.77 20.48
C SER A 174 -15.38 4.65 20.00
N ALA A 175 -15.08 5.76 20.68
CA ALA A 175 -14.01 6.68 20.31
C ALA A 175 -12.60 6.09 20.47
N GLY A 176 -12.37 5.23 21.48
CA GLY A 176 -11.10 4.49 21.60
C GLY A 176 -10.89 3.55 20.41
N SER A 177 -11.95 2.85 20.02
CA SER A 177 -11.95 1.95 18.86
C SER A 177 -11.76 2.67 17.53
N ARG A 178 -12.27 3.91 17.41
CA ARG A 178 -12.10 4.74 16.22
C ARG A 178 -10.66 5.18 16.07
N TYR A 179 -10.02 5.66 17.14
CA TYR A 179 -8.61 6.04 17.12
C TYR A 179 -7.69 4.91 16.67
N ASP A 180 -7.89 3.70 17.20
CA ASP A 180 -7.09 2.53 16.80
C ASP A 180 -7.34 2.18 15.32
N ALA A 181 -8.59 2.26 14.86
CA ALA A 181 -8.96 2.00 13.47
C ALA A 181 -8.35 3.02 12.50
N GLU A 182 -8.36 4.30 12.87
CA GLU A 182 -7.79 5.38 12.08
C GLU A 182 -6.27 5.22 11.94
N ASN A 183 -5.56 4.87 13.01
CA ASN A 183 -4.11 4.60 12.93
C ASN A 183 -3.79 3.40 12.03
N LEU A 184 -4.60 2.34 12.10
CA LEU A 184 -4.43 1.18 11.23
C LEU A 184 -4.69 1.53 9.76
N THR A 185 -5.70 2.37 9.48
CA THR A 185 -5.97 2.86 8.12
C THR A 185 -4.82 3.72 7.60
N ILE A 186 -4.28 4.64 8.41
CA ILE A 186 -3.12 5.46 8.01
C ILE A 186 -1.92 4.56 7.69
N GLY A 187 -1.60 3.61 8.57
CA GLY A 187 -0.50 2.67 8.36
C GLY A 187 -0.70 1.83 7.09
N LEU A 188 -1.90 1.31 6.87
CA LEU A 188 -2.25 0.56 5.66
C LEU A 188 -2.00 1.40 4.41
N LEU A 189 -2.53 2.62 4.33
CA LEU A 189 -2.43 3.46 3.13
C LEU A 189 -1.00 3.95 2.90
N ALA A 190 -0.29 4.34 3.96
CA ALA A 190 1.10 4.77 3.90
C ALA A 190 2.04 3.66 3.41
N ASN A 191 1.73 2.40 3.72
CA ASN A 191 2.58 1.27 3.35
C ASN A 191 2.19 0.59 2.03
N SER A 192 0.90 0.62 1.65
CA SER A 192 0.39 -0.17 0.51
C SER A 192 -0.03 0.64 -0.71
N LEU A 193 -0.35 1.92 -0.54
CA LEU A 193 -0.89 2.75 -1.64
C LEU A 193 -0.01 3.96 -1.94
N LEU A 194 0.33 4.76 -0.94
CA LEU A 194 1.07 6.01 -1.13
C LEU A 194 2.48 5.85 -1.76
N PRO A 195 3.24 4.77 -1.51
CA PRO A 195 4.54 4.56 -2.17
C PRO A 195 4.40 4.44 -3.69
N ASP A 196 3.33 3.80 -4.15
CA ASP A 196 3.01 3.63 -5.58
C ASP A 196 2.21 4.82 -6.15
N TYR A 197 1.79 5.76 -5.30
CA TYR A 197 0.95 6.88 -5.69
C TYR A 197 1.50 8.23 -5.19
N PRO A 198 2.58 8.75 -5.81
CA PRO A 198 3.28 9.95 -5.35
C PRO A 198 2.38 11.19 -5.24
N ALA A 199 1.36 11.31 -6.09
CA ALA A 199 0.41 12.42 -6.06
C ALA A 199 -0.65 12.31 -4.96
N GLY A 200 -0.83 11.13 -4.34
CA GLY A 200 -1.78 10.94 -3.26
C GLY A 200 -1.52 11.86 -2.08
N ARG A 201 -2.55 12.58 -1.62
CA ARG A 201 -2.52 13.40 -0.41
C ARG A 201 -3.60 12.92 0.56
N LEU A 202 -3.16 12.20 1.57
CA LEU A 202 -3.98 11.76 2.70
C LEU A 202 -4.04 12.89 3.73
N VAL A 203 -5.25 13.31 4.09
CA VAL A 203 -5.54 14.29 5.13
C VAL A 203 -6.38 13.59 6.19
N ASN A 204 -5.95 13.64 7.44
CA ASN A 204 -6.58 12.95 8.56
C ASN A 204 -7.36 13.94 9.44
N SER A 205 -8.40 13.43 10.10
CA SER A 205 -9.20 14.12 11.12
C SER A 205 -9.77 15.46 10.65
N LEU A 206 -10.67 15.41 9.67
CA LEU A 206 -11.33 16.60 9.15
C LEU A 206 -12.64 16.88 9.91
N ARG A 207 -12.88 18.16 10.16
CA ARG A 207 -14.17 18.70 10.62
C ARG A 207 -14.76 19.60 9.55
N ILE A 208 -15.88 19.18 8.96
CA ILE A 208 -16.57 19.98 7.95
C ILE A 208 -18.01 20.31 8.39
N PRO A 209 -18.53 21.49 8.07
CA PRO A 209 -19.94 21.79 8.31
C PRO A 209 -20.82 20.91 7.42
N ASP A 210 -21.84 20.26 8.00
CA ASP A 210 -22.83 19.49 7.25
C ASP A 210 -23.70 20.42 6.40
N SER A 211 -23.66 20.26 5.07
CA SER A 211 -24.54 20.98 4.14
C SER A 211 -25.97 20.42 4.10
N GLY A 212 -26.19 19.27 4.72
CA GLY A 212 -27.48 18.58 4.78
C GLY A 212 -28.48 19.20 5.75
N ARG A 213 -29.70 18.66 5.74
CA ARG A 213 -30.82 19.12 6.58
C ARG A 213 -30.57 19.01 8.08
N ARG A 214 -29.69 18.11 8.51
CA ARG A 214 -29.37 17.92 9.94
C ARG A 214 -28.46 19.03 10.45
N GLY A 215 -27.65 19.64 9.59
CA GLY A 215 -26.63 20.60 9.99
C GLY A 215 -25.62 20.02 10.99
N GLY A 216 -24.86 20.91 11.62
CA GLY A 216 -23.81 20.55 12.56
C GLY A 216 -22.46 20.31 11.89
N VAL A 217 -21.60 19.54 12.57
CA VAL A 217 -20.24 19.24 12.12
C VAL A 217 -20.13 17.75 11.84
N LEU A 218 -19.56 17.41 10.69
CA LEU A 218 -19.19 16.06 10.29
C LEU A 218 -17.73 15.83 10.62
N GLU A 219 -17.45 14.77 11.36
CA GLU A 219 -16.10 14.30 11.67
C GLU A 219 -15.71 13.18 10.69
N ILE A 220 -14.72 13.45 9.86
CA ILE A 220 -14.23 12.51 8.86
C ILE A 220 -12.86 11.99 9.31
N GLY A 221 -12.71 10.67 9.37
CA GLY A 221 -11.44 10.03 9.74
C GLY A 221 -10.32 10.39 8.76
N HIS A 222 -10.54 10.15 7.46
CA HIS A 222 -9.54 10.44 6.44
C HIS A 222 -10.16 10.90 5.10
N VAL A 223 -9.42 11.73 4.39
CA VAL A 223 -9.67 12.06 2.98
C VAL A 223 -8.39 11.84 2.19
N LEU A 224 -8.45 11.01 1.16
CA LEU A 224 -7.37 10.86 0.19
C LEU A 224 -7.72 11.58 -1.10
N LEU A 225 -6.91 12.57 -1.47
CA LEU A 225 -7.02 13.33 -2.71
C LEU A 225 -5.96 12.89 -3.72
N GLY A 226 -6.34 12.81 -4.99
CA GLY A 226 -5.38 12.74 -6.10
C GLY A 226 -6.07 12.71 -7.45
N GLY A 227 -5.51 13.45 -8.40
CA GLY A 227 -6.19 13.88 -9.62
C GLY A 227 -7.51 14.57 -9.32
N TYR A 228 -8.51 14.31 -10.14
CA TYR A 228 -9.89 14.77 -9.92
C TYR A 228 -10.75 13.70 -9.23
N ARG A 229 -10.14 12.96 -8.31
CA ARG A 229 -10.82 11.96 -7.48
C ARG A 229 -10.49 12.18 -6.00
N MET A 230 -11.47 11.90 -5.15
CA MET A 230 -11.38 12.02 -3.71
C MET A 230 -12.04 10.81 -3.06
N ALA A 231 -11.30 10.16 -2.15
CA ALA A 231 -11.83 9.08 -1.33
C ALA A 231 -12.03 9.58 0.10
N VAL A 232 -13.26 9.48 0.60
CA VAL A 232 -13.62 9.77 1.98
C VAL A 232 -13.63 8.47 2.74
N ILE A 233 -12.84 8.34 3.78
CA ILE A 233 -12.61 7.07 4.46
C ILE A 233 -12.93 7.26 5.94
N ASP A 234 -13.82 6.43 6.45
CA ASP A 234 -14.03 6.29 7.89
C ASP A 234 -13.67 4.88 8.33
N SER A 235 -13.30 4.72 9.60
CA SER A 235 -12.70 3.48 10.09
C SER A 235 -13.27 3.10 11.45
N MET A 236 -13.53 1.80 11.66
CA MET A 236 -13.93 1.29 12.96
C MET A 236 -13.33 -0.09 13.26
N MET A 237 -13.17 -0.39 14.55
CA MET A 237 -12.90 -1.76 15.00
C MET A 237 -14.18 -2.58 14.93
N ALA A 238 -14.14 -3.63 14.14
CA ALA A 238 -15.16 -4.65 14.07
C ALA A 238 -14.93 -5.73 15.12
N SER A 239 -16.00 -6.04 15.86
CA SER A 239 -16.09 -7.25 16.66
C SER A 239 -16.10 -8.51 15.77
N PRO A 240 -15.57 -9.65 16.24
CA PRO A 240 -15.65 -10.91 15.51
C PRO A 240 -17.08 -11.35 15.23
N GLY A 241 -17.30 -11.92 14.04
CA GLY A 241 -18.57 -12.48 13.60
C GLY A 241 -18.96 -12.02 12.20
N ALA A 242 -20.18 -12.37 11.78
CA ALA A 242 -20.71 -12.00 10.47
C ALA A 242 -21.10 -10.53 10.41
N TRP A 243 -20.65 -9.86 9.36
CA TRP A 243 -21.02 -8.50 8.99
C TRP A 243 -21.78 -8.53 7.67
N TYR A 244 -22.81 -7.70 7.58
CA TYR A 244 -23.64 -7.62 6.38
C TYR A 244 -23.87 -6.17 5.99
N TRP A 245 -23.65 -5.85 4.72
CA TRP A 245 -23.85 -4.53 4.14
C TRP A 245 -24.83 -4.62 2.97
N ASP A 246 -25.94 -3.89 3.07
CA ASP A 246 -27.01 -3.85 2.05
C ASP A 246 -26.96 -2.62 1.11
N GLY A 247 -25.91 -1.79 1.22
CA GLY A 247 -25.79 -0.52 0.49
C GLY A 247 -26.33 0.70 1.23
N LYS A 248 -26.99 0.50 2.37
CA LYS A 248 -27.56 1.59 3.18
C LYS A 248 -27.29 1.41 4.67
N THR A 249 -27.37 0.19 5.16
CA THR A 249 -27.31 -0.18 6.58
C THR A 249 -26.27 -1.26 6.78
N LEU A 250 -25.32 -0.98 7.68
CA LEU A 250 -24.39 -1.98 8.16
C LEU A 250 -25.04 -2.76 9.30
N ARG A 251 -24.95 -4.09 9.24
CA ARG A 251 -25.49 -4.98 10.27
C ARG A 251 -24.42 -5.89 10.83
N HIS A 252 -24.48 -6.10 12.14
CA HIS A 252 -23.67 -7.08 12.86
C HIS A 252 -24.57 -7.91 13.77
N ARG A 253 -24.53 -9.24 13.64
CA ARG A 253 -25.38 -10.17 14.41
C ARG A 253 -26.88 -9.83 14.32
N GLY A 254 -27.34 -9.40 13.15
CA GLY A 254 -28.74 -9.01 12.90
C GLY A 254 -29.11 -7.58 13.30
N HIS A 255 -28.30 -6.92 14.13
CA HIS A 255 -28.54 -5.55 14.58
C HIS A 255 -27.91 -4.53 13.65
N ALA A 256 -28.64 -3.44 13.38
CA ALA A 256 -28.09 -2.30 12.66
C ALA A 256 -27.01 -1.62 13.51
N VAL A 257 -25.85 -1.39 12.90
CA VAL A 257 -24.77 -0.59 13.48
C VAL A 257 -25.03 0.86 13.10
N GLY A 258 -24.83 1.78 14.06
CA GLY A 258 -25.14 3.20 13.89
C GLY A 258 -24.48 3.80 12.63
N SER A 259 -25.21 4.73 11.99
CA SER A 259 -24.71 5.45 10.80
C SER A 259 -23.49 6.30 11.17
N LEU A 260 -22.38 6.09 10.48
CA LEU A 260 -21.17 6.89 10.58
C LEU A 260 -21.27 8.23 9.84
N ARG A 261 -22.47 8.66 9.42
CA ARG A 261 -22.73 9.88 8.64
C ARG A 261 -21.78 10.08 7.45
N LEU A 262 -21.17 9.00 6.96
CA LEU A 262 -20.20 9.03 5.87
C LEU A 262 -20.87 9.39 4.54
N ASP A 263 -22.13 9.00 4.38
CA ASP A 263 -22.98 9.40 3.27
C ASP A 263 -23.22 10.92 3.24
N ASP A 264 -23.49 11.52 4.41
CA ASP A 264 -23.59 12.97 4.54
C ASP A 264 -22.25 13.65 4.18
N ALA A 265 -21.12 13.11 4.65
CA ALA A 265 -19.79 13.64 4.37
C ALA A 265 -19.42 13.59 2.88
N VAL A 266 -19.68 12.44 2.21
CA VAL A 266 -19.47 12.29 0.77
C VAL A 266 -20.31 13.29 -0.01
N ARG A 267 -21.60 13.46 0.36
CA ARG A 267 -22.49 14.44 -0.28
C ARG A 267 -21.97 15.86 -0.11
N THR A 268 -21.65 16.27 1.13
CA THR A 268 -21.15 17.62 1.42
C THR A 268 -19.85 17.92 0.68
N LEU A 269 -18.91 16.98 0.61
CA LEU A 269 -17.67 17.16 -0.14
C LEU A 269 -17.91 17.19 -1.65
N GLN A 270 -18.83 16.37 -2.17
CA GLN A 270 -19.19 16.37 -3.59
C GLN A 270 -19.84 17.69 -4.03
N GLU A 271 -20.71 18.26 -3.18
CA GLU A 271 -21.32 19.58 -3.40
C GLU A 271 -20.27 20.71 -3.34
N ARG A 272 -19.31 20.59 -2.42
CA ARG A 272 -18.23 21.59 -2.25
C ARG A 272 -17.21 21.57 -3.38
N PHE A 273 -16.94 20.40 -3.96
CA PHE A 273 -15.94 20.21 -5.01
C PHE A 273 -16.57 19.51 -6.24
N PRO A 274 -17.37 20.23 -7.05
CA PRO A 274 -18.14 19.62 -8.14
C PRO A 274 -17.27 18.99 -9.24
N ASP A 275 -16.05 19.51 -9.44
CA ASP A 275 -15.12 19.00 -10.45
C ASP A 275 -14.36 17.74 -10.00
N VAL A 276 -14.48 17.36 -8.72
CA VAL A 276 -13.80 16.20 -8.14
C VAL A 276 -14.83 15.12 -7.87
N ARG A 277 -14.60 13.91 -8.39
CA ARG A 277 -15.45 12.77 -8.06
C ARG A 277 -15.15 12.28 -6.65
N VAL A 278 -16.15 12.35 -5.77
CA VAL A 278 -16.06 11.90 -4.37
C VAL A 278 -16.70 10.53 -4.22
N SER A 279 -16.06 9.64 -3.47
CA SER A 279 -16.60 8.31 -3.13
C SER A 279 -16.18 7.92 -1.72
N GLY A 280 -17.00 7.15 -1.01
CA GLY A 280 -16.83 6.82 0.40
C GLY A 280 -16.48 5.36 0.65
N TRP A 281 -15.63 5.12 1.64
CA TRP A 281 -15.33 3.78 2.17
C TRP A 281 -15.40 3.76 3.68
N LEU A 282 -16.15 2.82 4.23
CA LEU A 282 -16.08 2.44 5.62
C LEU A 282 -15.21 1.19 5.75
N VAL A 283 -14.10 1.32 6.47
CA VAL A 283 -13.19 0.20 6.73
C VAL A 283 -13.51 -0.42 8.07
N LEU A 284 -13.74 -1.72 8.04
CA LEU A 284 -13.85 -2.55 9.24
C LEU A 284 -12.51 -3.23 9.49
N HIS A 285 -11.79 -2.76 10.50
CA HIS A 285 -10.58 -3.43 10.97
C HIS A 285 -10.92 -4.45 12.04
N ASN A 286 -10.06 -5.44 12.21
CA ASN A 286 -10.19 -6.39 13.30
C ASN A 286 -8.98 -6.29 14.24
N ALA A 287 -9.10 -6.87 15.44
CA ALA A 287 -8.05 -6.83 16.45
C ALA A 287 -6.78 -7.64 16.09
N ASN A 288 -6.89 -8.66 15.22
CA ASN A 288 -5.76 -9.50 14.79
C ASN A 288 -5.01 -8.92 13.58
N GLN A 289 -5.48 -7.79 13.04
CA GLN A 289 -4.96 -7.09 11.86
C GLN A 289 -4.88 -7.94 10.58
N ASN A 290 -5.65 -9.03 10.48
CA ASN A 290 -5.77 -9.78 9.22
C ASN A 290 -6.48 -8.90 8.18
N PRO A 291 -5.86 -8.58 7.03
CA PRO A 291 -6.45 -7.67 6.05
C PRO A 291 -7.70 -8.24 5.36
N PHE A 292 -7.93 -9.55 5.44
CA PHE A 292 -9.09 -10.21 4.81
C PHE A 292 -10.27 -10.40 5.77
N GLU A 293 -10.14 -9.97 7.02
CA GLU A 293 -11.19 -9.99 8.03
C GLU A 293 -11.60 -8.56 8.45
N PRO A 294 -12.87 -8.34 8.84
CA PRO A 294 -13.96 -9.32 8.84
C PRO A 294 -14.45 -9.63 7.42
N VAL A 295 -15.12 -10.77 7.28
CA VAL A 295 -15.90 -11.06 6.07
C VAL A 295 -17.18 -10.22 6.12
N ILE A 296 -17.42 -9.50 5.04
CA ILE A 296 -18.58 -8.61 4.88
C ILE A 296 -19.41 -9.18 3.74
N ASP A 297 -20.58 -9.69 4.08
CA ASP A 297 -21.54 -10.20 3.12
C ASP A 297 -22.34 -9.05 2.51
N SER A 298 -22.62 -9.16 1.23
CA SER A 298 -23.34 -8.16 0.46
C SER A 298 -24.25 -8.82 -0.56
N PRO A 299 -25.46 -8.30 -0.82
CA PRO A 299 -26.35 -8.84 -1.84
C PRO A 299 -25.69 -8.79 -3.23
N PRO A 300 -25.93 -9.80 -4.08
CA PRO A 300 -25.25 -9.94 -5.38
C PRO A 300 -25.52 -8.80 -6.36
N ASN A 301 -26.62 -8.06 -6.16
CA ASN A 301 -27.06 -6.97 -7.05
C ASN A 301 -26.95 -5.60 -6.37
N LEU A 302 -25.98 -5.44 -5.47
CA LEU A 302 -25.67 -4.12 -4.92
C LEU A 302 -25.29 -3.17 -6.07
N PRO A 303 -25.91 -1.98 -6.17
CA PRO A 303 -25.56 -1.04 -7.21
C PRO A 303 -24.08 -0.67 -7.10
N GLU A 304 -23.32 -0.82 -8.20
CA GLU A 304 -21.89 -0.46 -8.30
C GLU A 304 -21.64 1.06 -8.09
N SER A 305 -22.72 1.85 -7.98
CA SER A 305 -22.75 3.30 -7.80
C SER A 305 -23.18 3.76 -6.41
N ALA A 306 -23.17 2.88 -5.40
CA ALA A 306 -23.39 3.32 -4.02
C ALA A 306 -22.35 4.39 -3.64
N PRO A 307 -22.74 5.50 -2.97
CA PRO A 307 -21.80 6.56 -2.61
C PRO A 307 -20.80 6.11 -1.56
N VAL A 308 -21.12 5.03 -0.82
CA VAL A 308 -20.32 4.47 0.26
C VAL A 308 -20.29 2.95 0.14
N ASP A 309 -19.08 2.40 0.19
CA ASP A 309 -18.83 0.96 0.31
C ASP A 309 -18.36 0.60 1.72
N VAL A 310 -18.62 -0.63 2.17
CA VAL A 310 -18.08 -1.17 3.42
C VAL A 310 -17.13 -2.31 3.09
N VAL A 311 -15.88 -2.21 3.55
CA VAL A 311 -14.80 -3.09 3.12
C VAL A 311 -13.89 -3.49 4.28
N ASN A 312 -13.18 -4.61 4.11
CA ASN A 312 -12.04 -4.97 4.96
C ASN A 312 -10.75 -4.27 4.45
N PRO A 313 -9.66 -4.29 5.24
CA PRO A 313 -8.43 -3.55 4.90
C PRO A 313 -7.80 -3.96 3.55
N GLY A 314 -7.77 -5.25 3.24
CA GLY A 314 -7.21 -5.77 1.99
C GLY A 314 -8.02 -5.35 0.76
N THR A 315 -9.34 -5.30 0.91
CA THR A 315 -10.24 -4.84 -0.16
C THR A 315 -10.12 -3.32 -0.35
N LEU A 316 -10.03 -2.54 0.73
CA LEU A 316 -9.81 -1.09 0.66
C LEU A 316 -8.60 -0.73 -0.22
N ALA A 317 -7.43 -1.29 0.09
CA ALA A 317 -6.20 -0.94 -0.63
C ALA A 317 -6.34 -1.21 -2.14
N ARG A 318 -6.95 -2.34 -2.50
CA ARG A 318 -7.22 -2.73 -3.89
C ARG A 318 -8.20 -1.78 -4.56
N ASP A 319 -9.28 -1.44 -3.88
CA ASP A 319 -10.37 -0.64 -4.42
C ASP A 319 -9.96 0.82 -4.59
N LEU A 320 -9.23 1.39 -3.62
CA LEU A 320 -8.64 2.71 -3.75
C LEU A 320 -7.62 2.77 -4.89
N ARG A 321 -6.75 1.76 -5.03
CA ARG A 321 -5.81 1.70 -6.17
C ARG A 321 -6.55 1.69 -7.49
N ARG A 322 -7.62 0.91 -7.63
CA ARG A 322 -8.48 0.91 -8.83
C ARG A 322 -9.15 2.27 -9.03
N PHE A 323 -9.68 2.85 -7.95
CA PHE A 323 -10.38 4.12 -7.98
C PHE A 323 -9.47 5.26 -8.42
N PHE A 324 -8.25 5.39 -7.93
CA PHE A 324 -7.37 6.46 -8.39
C PHE A 324 -6.75 6.16 -9.75
N SER A 325 -6.32 4.92 -10.00
CA SER A 325 -5.64 4.57 -11.27
C SER A 325 -6.53 4.68 -12.50
N THR A 326 -7.85 4.55 -12.38
CA THR A 326 -8.78 4.71 -13.51
C THR A 326 -9.32 6.13 -13.64
N GLY A 327 -8.77 7.08 -12.88
CA GLY A 327 -9.17 8.48 -12.85
C GLY A 327 -8.54 9.35 -13.93
N PRO A 328 -9.16 10.52 -14.21
CA PRO A 328 -8.52 11.55 -15.01
C PRO A 328 -7.35 12.16 -14.23
N GLN A 329 -6.22 12.34 -14.92
CA GLN A 329 -5.00 12.99 -14.41
C GLN A 329 -4.61 12.55 -12.98
N PRO A 330 -4.40 11.24 -12.74
CA PRO A 330 -4.16 10.73 -11.39
C PRO A 330 -2.90 11.31 -10.73
N ASN A 331 -1.90 11.73 -11.50
CA ASN A 331 -0.69 12.37 -10.96
C ASN A 331 -0.88 13.85 -10.59
N THR A 332 -2.06 14.43 -10.80
CA THR A 332 -2.31 15.84 -10.46
C THR A 332 -2.66 16.01 -8.98
N VAL A 333 -2.18 17.08 -8.36
CA VAL A 333 -2.53 17.52 -7.01
C VAL A 333 -3.20 18.88 -7.10
N LEU A 334 -4.53 18.90 -6.90
CA LEU A 334 -5.34 20.11 -6.90
C LEU A 334 -5.10 20.91 -5.62
N LEU A 335 -4.26 21.94 -5.67
CA LEU A 335 -3.90 22.77 -4.52
C LEU A 335 -5.10 23.49 -3.90
N PRO A 336 -6.07 24.07 -4.65
CA PRO A 336 -7.23 24.71 -4.02
C PRO A 336 -8.06 23.73 -3.18
N VAL A 337 -8.20 22.50 -3.68
CA VAL A 337 -8.91 21.42 -2.96
C VAL A 337 -8.10 20.98 -1.75
N LEU A 338 -6.80 20.72 -1.92
CA LEU A 338 -5.91 20.34 -0.83
C LEU A 338 -5.90 21.39 0.29
N GLY A 339 -5.82 22.68 -0.05
CA GLY A 339 -5.83 23.76 0.93
C GLY A 339 -7.11 23.79 1.75
N ALA A 340 -8.25 23.68 1.07
CA ALA A 340 -9.56 23.61 1.72
C ALA A 340 -9.72 22.39 2.63
N LEU A 341 -9.10 21.24 2.30
CA LEU A 341 -9.07 20.05 3.15
C LEU A 341 -8.14 20.23 4.35
N LEU A 342 -6.93 20.79 4.15
CA LEU A 342 -5.99 21.08 5.22
C LEU A 342 -6.56 22.10 6.21
N ASP A 343 -7.33 23.07 5.74
CA ASP A 343 -8.02 24.04 6.59
C ASP A 343 -9.10 23.38 7.48
N ALA A 344 -9.76 22.34 6.96
CA ALA A 344 -10.76 21.57 7.71
C ALA A 344 -10.12 20.57 8.70
N ALA A 345 -8.84 20.24 8.54
CA ALA A 345 -8.11 19.27 9.34
C ALA A 345 -7.36 19.89 10.54
N LYS A 346 -7.65 21.15 10.90
CA LYS A 346 -6.81 21.89 11.86
C LYS A 346 -6.66 21.16 13.20
N GLN A 347 -5.37 21.05 13.54
CA GLN A 347 -4.65 20.16 14.46
C GLN A 347 -4.97 20.34 15.94
#